data_AF-A0A535DIL4-F1
#
_entry.id   AF-A0A535DIL4-F1
#
_cell.length_a   1.000
_cell.length_b   1.000
_cell.length_c   1.000
_cell.angle_alpha   90.00
_cell.angle_beta   90.00
_cell.angle_gamma   90.00
#
_symmetry.space_group_name_H-M   'P 1'
#
loop_
_entity.id
_entity.type
_entity.pdbx_description
1 polymer ?
#
loop_
_entity_poly.entity_id
_entity_poly.type
_entity_poly.pdbx_seq_one_letter_code
_entity_poly.pdbx_strand_id
1 'polypeptide(L)'
;MFSERLSQLLDDILAGRAPNAGRFCGNCYHPLAPGRTACPHCGLTVSGRPPVEALPRALIEMHKVRRSRERLVVWAVAWGGLGIGVCVALIPIAFAGIELWSILAFFGLLGFFYLASANAANSLGDAWGYRWGQSIVRKRWRRLLSERDRED
;
A
#
# COMPACT_ATOMS: atom_id res chain seq x y z
N MET A 1 4.00 7.09 -12.18
CA MET A 1 3.97 6.31 -10.92
C MET A 1 4.63 7.17 -9.85
N PHE A 2 4.29 6.99 -8.57
CA PHE A 2 4.95 7.73 -7.49
C PHE A 2 6.41 7.30 -7.39
N SER A 3 7.33 8.26 -7.34
CA SER A 3 8.72 7.96 -6.99
C SER A 3 8.82 7.57 -5.52
N GLU A 4 9.78 6.72 -5.16
CA GLU A 4 10.04 6.31 -3.78
C GLU A 4 10.20 7.51 -2.84
N ARG A 5 11.00 8.49 -3.25
CA ARG A 5 11.26 9.73 -2.51
C ARG A 5 10.00 10.57 -2.26
N LEU A 6 9.06 10.58 -3.21
CA LEU A 6 7.77 11.27 -3.05
C LEU A 6 6.88 10.52 -2.06
N SER A 7 6.89 9.19 -2.08
CA SER A 7 6.12 8.37 -1.13
C SER A 7 6.61 8.58 0.30
N GLN A 8 7.93 8.61 0.51
CA GLN A 8 8.55 8.89 1.81
C GLN A 8 8.16 10.29 2.32
N LEU A 9 8.25 11.31 1.47
CA LEU A 9 7.85 12.67 1.86
C LEU A 9 6.36 12.74 2.22
N LEU A 10 5.49 12.08 1.45
CA LEU A 10 4.07 12.01 1.75
C LEU A 10 3.79 11.32 3.09
N ASP A 11 4.57 10.28 3.43
CA ASP A 11 4.50 9.63 4.73
C ASP A 11 4.93 10.56 5.88
N ASP A 12 5.94 11.39 5.67
CA ASP A 12 6.38 12.39 6.64
C ASP A 12 5.35 13.51 6.81
N ILE A 13 4.74 13.98 5.72
CA ILE A 13 3.65 14.97 5.75
C ILE A 13 2.45 14.42 6.52
N LEU A 14 2.02 13.18 6.21
CA LEU A 14 0.89 12.54 6.90
C LEU A 14 1.19 12.27 8.38
N ALA A 15 2.45 12.06 8.74
CA ALA A 15 2.88 11.89 10.13
C ALA A 15 3.12 13.22 10.86
N GLY A 16 2.96 14.37 10.19
CA GLY A 16 3.25 15.68 10.77
C GLY A 16 4.74 15.97 11.00
N ARG A 17 5.64 15.17 10.42
CA ARG A 17 7.11 15.34 10.54
C ARG A 17 7.67 16.33 9.52
N ALA A 18 6.93 16.59 8.44
CA ALA A 18 7.31 17.55 7.40
C ALA A 18 6.12 18.42 6.99
N PRO A 19 6.33 19.72 6.70
CA PRO A 19 5.30 20.56 6.13
C PRO A 19 5.02 20.18 4.66
N ASN A 20 3.80 20.41 4.18
CA ASN A 20 3.47 20.33 2.75
C ASN A 20 3.94 21.60 2.01
N ALA A 21 5.24 21.85 2.03
CA ALA A 21 5.88 22.98 1.38
C ALA A 21 7.24 22.54 0.82
N GLY A 22 7.59 23.00 -0.38
CA GLY A 22 8.85 22.66 -1.01
C GLY A 22 8.88 23.07 -2.48
N ARG A 23 9.74 22.41 -3.26
CA ARG A 23 9.80 22.59 -4.71
C ARG A 23 9.55 21.24 -5.36
N PHE A 24 8.44 21.11 -6.08
CA PHE A 24 8.03 19.85 -6.70
C PHE A 24 7.94 20.01 -8.21
N CYS A 25 8.19 18.92 -8.94
CA CYS A 25 7.97 18.91 -10.38
C CYS A 25 6.49 19.15 -10.71
N GLY A 26 6.17 20.16 -11.52
CA GLY A 26 4.79 20.46 -11.92
C GLY A 26 4.09 19.32 -12.69
N ASN A 27 4.85 18.38 -13.27
CA ASN A 27 4.26 17.22 -13.95
C ASN A 27 4.05 15.99 -13.07
N CYS A 28 5.11 15.52 -12.40
CA CYS A 28 5.09 14.25 -11.66
C CYS A 28 5.14 14.41 -10.13
N TYR A 29 5.18 15.65 -9.64
CA TYR A 29 5.26 16.02 -8.22
C TYR A 29 6.49 15.50 -7.48
N HIS A 30 7.49 14.96 -8.19
CA HIS A 30 8.75 14.54 -7.58
C HIS A 30 9.45 15.73 -6.91
N PRO A 31 9.99 15.59 -5.68
CA PRO A 31 10.76 16.64 -5.04
C PRO A 31 11.97 17.06 -5.88
N LEU A 32 12.15 18.36 -6.10
CA LEU A 32 13.24 18.94 -6.87
C LEU A 32 14.23 19.64 -5.95
N ALA A 33 15.52 19.41 -6.18
CA ALA A 33 16.56 20.19 -5.52
C ALA A 33 16.53 21.67 -6.01
N PRO A 34 17.02 22.62 -5.19
CA PRO A 34 17.22 23.99 -5.63
C PRO A 34 18.07 24.05 -6.90
N GLY A 35 17.76 24.97 -7.82
CA GLY A 35 18.54 25.18 -9.05
C GLY A 35 18.42 24.10 -10.13
N ARG A 36 17.76 22.96 -9.88
CA ARG A 36 17.50 21.99 -10.96
C ARG A 36 16.56 22.57 -12.02
N THR A 37 16.94 22.36 -13.28
CA THR A 37 16.21 22.75 -14.49
C THR A 37 15.44 21.59 -15.14
N ALA A 38 15.70 20.35 -14.72
CA ALA A 38 14.98 19.16 -15.19
C ALA A 38 14.70 18.18 -14.05
N CYS A 39 13.56 17.49 -14.15
CA CYS A 39 13.14 16.50 -13.17
C CYS A 39 13.91 15.18 -13.36
N PRO A 40 14.59 14.63 -12.33
CA PRO A 40 15.30 13.36 -12.45
C PRO A 40 14.37 12.15 -12.64
N HIS A 41 13.08 12.29 -12.32
CA HIS A 41 12.13 11.18 -12.35
C HIS A 41 11.36 11.08 -13.66
N CYS A 42 10.87 12.20 -14.21
CA CYS A 42 10.12 12.21 -15.47
C CYS A 42 10.88 12.83 -16.65
N GLY A 43 12.08 13.34 -16.44
CA GLY A 43 12.92 13.94 -17.49
C GLY A 43 12.47 15.32 -17.99
N LEU A 44 11.26 15.77 -17.65
CA LEU A 44 10.73 17.06 -18.10
C LEU A 44 11.51 18.25 -17.52
N THR A 45 11.71 19.25 -18.36
CA THR A 45 12.30 20.53 -17.97
C THR A 45 11.30 21.37 -17.18
N VAL A 46 11.83 22.15 -16.25
CA VAL A 46 11.05 23.09 -15.43
C VAL A 46 10.48 24.23 -16.26
N SER A 47 11.07 24.51 -17.44
CA SER A 47 10.54 25.48 -18.41
C SER A 47 9.25 25.03 -19.07
N GLY A 48 9.03 23.71 -19.24
CA GLY A 48 7.80 23.19 -19.86
C GLY A 48 6.60 23.23 -18.91
N ARG A 49 6.83 23.04 -17.61
CA ARG A 49 5.83 23.25 -16.54
C ARG A 49 6.52 23.74 -15.27
N PRO A 50 6.11 24.91 -14.73
CA PRO A 50 6.75 25.47 -13.55
C PRO A 50 6.64 24.52 -12.35
N PRO A 51 7.59 24.59 -11.42
CA PRO A 51 7.54 23.77 -10.22
C PRO A 51 6.41 24.26 -9.31
N VAL A 52 5.77 23.34 -8.61
CA VAL A 52 4.72 23.67 -7.63
C VAL A 52 5.30 23.70 -6.23
N GLU A 53 4.79 24.60 -5.39
CA GLU A 53 5.32 24.82 -4.04
C GLU A 53 4.71 23.90 -2.98
N ALA A 54 3.51 23.37 -3.26
CA ALA A 54 2.79 22.47 -2.38
C ALA A 54 2.19 21.31 -3.18
N LEU A 55 2.08 20.15 -2.55
CA LEU A 55 1.41 19.00 -3.15
C LEU A 55 -0.11 19.20 -3.08
N PRO A 56 -0.85 18.90 -4.16
CA PRO A 56 -2.31 18.95 -4.15
C PRO A 56 -2.90 18.02 -3.08
N ARG A 57 -3.95 18.47 -2.38
CA ARG A 57 -4.65 17.64 -1.37
C ARG A 57 -5.12 16.30 -1.94
N ALA A 58 -5.59 16.30 -3.19
CA ALA A 58 -6.02 15.09 -3.88
C ALA A 58 -4.91 14.03 -3.98
N LEU A 59 -3.65 14.45 -4.13
CA LEU A 59 -2.49 13.57 -4.21
C LEU A 59 -2.16 12.97 -2.84
N ILE A 60 -2.23 13.77 -1.77
CA ILE A 60 -2.04 13.33 -0.38
C ILE A 60 -3.12 12.32 0.02
N GLU A 61 -4.39 12.63 -0.25
CA GLU A 61 -5.51 11.72 0.04
C GLU A 61 -5.41 10.42 -0.76
N MET A 62 -4.96 10.48 -2.01
CA MET A 62 -4.74 9.27 -2.81
C MET A 62 -3.65 8.37 -2.19
N HIS A 63 -2.56 8.95 -1.68
CA HIS A 63 -1.51 8.21 -0.98
C HIS A 63 -2.01 7.61 0.35
N LYS A 64 -2.79 8.37 1.12
CA LYS A 64 -3.42 7.91 2.36
C LYS A 64 -4.31 6.68 2.12
N VAL A 65 -5.16 6.71 1.09
CA VAL A 65 -6.03 5.58 0.73
C VAL A 65 -5.22 4.36 0.24
N ARG A 66 -4.11 4.58 -0.46
CA ARG A 66 -3.21 3.48 -0.86
C ARG A 66 -2.66 2.77 0.37
N ARG A 67 -2.11 3.52 1.32
CA ARG A 67 -1.49 2.98 2.55
C ARG A 67 -2.48 2.27 3.47
N SER A 68 -3.70 2.79 3.59
CA SER A 68 -4.72 2.13 4.42
C SER A 68 -5.15 0.77 3.85
N ARG A 69 -5.15 0.62 2.51
CA ARG A 69 -5.48 -0.64 1.85
C ARG A 69 -4.38 -1.67 1.97
N GLU A 70 -3.11 -1.28 1.84
CA GLU A 70 -1.97 -2.17 2.07
C GLU A 70 -2.05 -2.75 3.49
N ARG A 71 -2.35 -1.92 4.50
CA ARG A 71 -2.55 -2.38 5.87
C ARG A 71 -3.74 -3.34 6.02
N LEU A 72 -4.86 -3.05 5.36
CA LEU A 72 -6.07 -3.88 5.43
C LEU A 72 -5.85 -5.25 4.79
N VAL A 73 -5.17 -5.31 3.64
CA VAL A 73 -4.84 -6.59 2.97
C VAL A 73 -3.94 -7.44 3.86
N VAL A 74 -2.88 -6.87 4.43
CA VAL A 74 -2.00 -7.60 5.35
C VAL A 74 -2.78 -8.12 6.56
N TRP A 75 -3.62 -7.27 7.15
CA TRP A 75 -4.43 -7.66 8.31
C TRP A 75 -5.47 -8.73 7.98
N ALA A 76 -6.17 -8.60 6.85
CA ALA A 76 -7.19 -9.56 6.40
C ALA A 76 -6.59 -10.93 6.06
N VAL A 77 -5.40 -10.97 5.44
CA VAL A 77 -4.74 -12.24 5.14
C VAL A 77 -4.23 -12.91 6.42
N ALA A 78 -3.62 -12.15 7.33
CA ALA A 78 -3.12 -12.69 8.61
C ALA A 78 -4.26 -13.22 9.50
N TRP A 79 -5.31 -12.42 9.72
CA TRP A 79 -6.44 -12.81 10.58
C TRP A 79 -7.38 -13.80 9.89
N GLY A 80 -7.58 -13.69 8.58
CA GLY A 80 -8.41 -14.62 7.81
C GLY A 80 -7.84 -16.03 7.83
N GLY A 81 -6.54 -16.18 7.57
CA GLY A 81 -5.87 -17.48 7.60
C GLY A 81 -5.88 -18.13 8.99
N LEU A 82 -5.61 -17.34 10.03
CA LEU A 82 -5.66 -17.81 11.42
C LEU A 82 -7.09 -18.21 11.83
N GLY A 83 -8.10 -17.41 11.49
CA GLY A 83 -9.49 -17.70 11.80
C GLY A 83 -9.97 -19.01 11.17
N ILE A 84 -9.64 -19.22 9.89
CA ILE A 84 -9.92 -20.50 9.21
C ILE A 84 -9.19 -21.65 9.91
N GLY A 85 -7.91 -21.46 10.25
CA GLY A 85 -7.13 -22.46 10.95
C GLY A 85 -7.74 -22.89 12.29
N VAL A 86 -8.25 -21.93 13.08
CA VAL A 86 -8.94 -22.22 14.34
C VAL A 86 -10.23 -23.02 14.09
N CYS A 87 -11.07 -22.59 13.14
CA CYS A 87 -12.29 -23.31 12.81
C CYS A 87 -12.01 -24.76 12.37
N VAL A 88 -11.00 -24.96 11.52
CA VAL A 88 -10.60 -26.30 11.04
C VAL A 88 -10.00 -27.14 12.16
N ALA A 89 -9.15 -26.55 13.01
CA ALA A 89 -8.54 -27.24 14.14
C ALA A 89 -9.58 -27.74 15.15
N LEU A 90 -10.72 -27.07 15.28
CA LEU A 90 -11.81 -27.49 16.17
C LEU A 90 -12.65 -28.66 15.64
N ILE A 91 -12.59 -28.98 14.35
CA ILE A 91 -13.40 -30.05 13.72
C ILE A 91 -13.14 -31.42 14.39
N PRO A 92 -11.89 -31.89 14.57
CA PRO A 92 -11.62 -33.16 15.25
C PRO A 92 -12.22 -33.22 16.66
N ILE A 93 -12.13 -32.13 17.43
CA ILE A 93 -12.67 -32.08 18.80
C ILE A 93 -14.21 -32.14 18.77
N ALA A 94 -14.83 -31.42 17.84
CA ALA A 94 -16.29 -31.35 17.74
C ALA A 94 -16.95 -32.69 17.33
N PHE A 95 -16.26 -33.50 16.52
CA PHE A 95 -16.85 -34.72 15.94
C PHE A 95 -16.26 -36.03 16.47
N ALA A 96 -15.01 -36.07 16.94
CA ALA A 96 -14.34 -37.28 17.42
C ALA A 96 -14.14 -37.31 18.95
N GLY A 97 -14.51 -36.24 19.65
CA GLY A 97 -14.35 -36.14 21.11
C GLY A 97 -12.91 -35.85 21.55
N ILE A 98 -12.69 -35.85 22.87
CA ILE A 98 -11.43 -35.46 23.50
C ILE A 98 -10.54 -36.70 23.69
N GLU A 99 -9.88 -37.11 22.61
CA GLU A 99 -8.83 -38.13 22.63
C GLU A 99 -7.46 -37.48 22.37
N LEU A 100 -6.39 -38.18 22.75
CA LEU A 100 -5.02 -37.70 22.52
C LEU A 100 -4.78 -37.36 21.04
N TRP A 101 -5.32 -38.17 20.12
CA TRP A 101 -5.22 -37.93 18.67
C TRP A 101 -5.96 -36.67 18.22
N SER A 102 -7.14 -36.37 18.79
CA SER A 102 -7.87 -35.13 18.52
C SER A 102 -7.11 -33.90 19.00
N ILE A 103 -6.45 -34.01 20.16
CA ILE A 103 -5.61 -32.93 20.72
C ILE A 103 -4.38 -32.71 19.83
N LEU A 104 -3.68 -33.78 19.43
CA LEU A 104 -2.53 -33.69 18.51
C LEU A 104 -2.94 -33.13 17.16
N ALA A 105 -4.08 -33.54 16.62
CA ALA A 105 -4.63 -33.01 15.36
C ALA A 105 -4.97 -31.52 15.46
N PHE A 106 -5.56 -31.07 16.58
CA PHE A 106 -5.85 -29.66 16.84
C PHE A 106 -4.57 -28.81 16.77
N PHE A 107 -3.55 -29.17 17.55
CA PHE A 107 -2.30 -28.40 17.58
C PHE A 107 -1.50 -28.50 16.28
N GLY A 108 -1.51 -29.67 15.62
CA GLY A 108 -0.88 -29.87 14.33
C GLY A 108 -1.52 -29.01 13.23
N LEU A 109 -2.85 -28.99 13.16
CA LEU A 109 -3.60 -28.13 12.22
C LEU A 109 -3.37 -26.66 12.51
N LEU A 110 -3.38 -26.26 13.79
CA LEU A 110 -3.11 -24.88 14.18
C LEU A 110 -1.70 -24.43 13.75
N GLY A 111 -0.68 -25.26 14.01
CA GLY A 111 0.70 -24.99 13.60
C GLY A 111 0.86 -24.94 12.09
N PHE A 112 0.23 -25.86 11.36
CA PHE A 112 0.23 -25.87 9.89
C PHE A 112 -0.43 -24.62 9.32
N PHE A 113 -1.64 -24.25 9.78
CA PHE A 113 -2.35 -23.08 9.31
C PHE A 113 -1.64 -21.78 9.68
N TYR A 114 -0.96 -21.73 10.83
CA TYR A 114 -0.12 -20.60 11.18
C TYR A 114 1.03 -20.42 10.18
N LEU A 115 1.79 -21.49 9.89
CA LEU A 115 2.87 -21.44 8.90
C LEU A 115 2.35 -21.12 7.49
N ALA A 116 1.26 -21.76 7.07
CA ALA A 116 0.66 -21.55 5.76
C ALA A 116 0.15 -20.12 5.61
N SER A 117 -0.50 -19.56 6.65
CA SER A 117 -1.01 -18.18 6.64
C SER A 117 0.12 -17.16 6.63
N ALA A 118 1.20 -17.40 7.38
CA ALA A 118 2.37 -16.53 7.35
C ALA A 118 3.05 -16.50 5.97
N ASN A 119 3.21 -17.66 5.32
CA ASN A 119 3.77 -17.75 3.98
C ASN A 119 2.83 -17.19 2.90
N ALA A 120 1.53 -17.40 3.04
CA ALA A 120 0.51 -16.83 2.16
C ALA A 120 0.47 -15.29 2.29
N ALA A 121 0.58 -14.75 3.51
CA ALA A 121 0.65 -13.31 3.73
C ALA A 121 1.84 -12.68 3.01
N ASN A 122 3.02 -13.30 3.08
CA ASN A 122 4.21 -12.82 2.39
C ASN A 122 4.12 -12.95 0.86
N SER A 123 3.49 -14.00 0.33
CA SER A 123 3.47 -14.26 -1.12
C SER A 123 2.24 -13.66 -1.84
N LEU A 124 1.04 -13.98 -1.35
CA LEU A 124 -0.22 -13.51 -1.92
C LEU A 124 -0.51 -12.05 -1.55
N GLY A 125 -0.11 -11.61 -0.36
CA GLY A 125 -0.28 -10.22 0.08
C GLY A 125 0.45 -9.24 -0.84
N ASP A 126 1.70 -9.56 -1.19
CA ASP A 126 2.51 -8.74 -2.08
C ASP A 126 1.99 -8.77 -3.52
N ALA A 127 1.71 -9.94 -4.08
CA ALA A 127 1.29 -10.05 -5.48
C ALA A 127 -0.11 -9.46 -5.73
N TRP A 128 -1.09 -9.77 -4.88
CA TRP A 128 -2.47 -9.30 -5.05
C TRP A 128 -2.60 -7.84 -4.64
N GLY A 129 -2.08 -7.47 -3.47
CA GLY A 129 -2.14 -6.12 -2.93
C GLY A 129 -1.51 -5.11 -3.89
N TYR A 130 -0.34 -5.45 -4.44
CA TYR A 130 0.38 -4.59 -5.37
C TYR A 130 -0.38 -4.42 -6.68
N ARG A 131 -0.83 -5.50 -7.33
CA ARG A 131 -1.50 -5.40 -8.65
C ARG A 131 -2.83 -4.66 -8.58
N TRP A 132 -3.66 -4.96 -7.58
CA TRP A 132 -4.96 -4.33 -7.41
C TRP A 132 -4.81 -2.86 -6.99
N GLY A 133 -3.95 -2.57 -6.01
CA GLY A 133 -3.65 -1.21 -5.55
C GLY A 133 -3.13 -0.32 -6.68
N GLN A 134 -2.20 -0.83 -7.50
CA GLN A 134 -1.65 -0.09 -8.64
C GLN A 134 -2.70 0.22 -9.71
N SER A 135 -3.72 -0.64 -9.90
CA SER A 135 -4.76 -0.38 -10.89
C SER A 135 -5.64 0.83 -10.53
N ILE A 136 -5.98 0.96 -9.24
CA ILE A 136 -6.86 2.03 -8.73
C ILE A 136 -6.10 3.34 -8.65
N VAL A 137 -4.85 3.31 -8.14
CA VAL A 137 -3.97 4.48 -8.11
C VAL A 137 -3.73 5.00 -9.53
N ARG A 138 -3.50 4.12 -10.52
CA ARG A 138 -3.35 4.55 -11.92
C ARG A 138 -4.60 5.22 -12.51
N LYS A 139 -5.81 4.77 -12.15
CA LYS A 139 -7.05 5.43 -12.59
C LYS A 139 -7.19 6.82 -11.98
N ARG A 140 -6.99 6.95 -10.68
CA ARG A 140 -7.06 8.24 -9.97
C ARG A 140 -5.97 9.21 -10.40
N TRP A 141 -4.76 8.71 -10.62
CA TRP A 141 -3.65 9.51 -11.15
C TRP A 141 -3.98 10.08 -12.53
N ARG A 142 -4.49 9.24 -13.45
CA ARG A 142 -4.93 9.71 -14.77
C ARG A 142 -6.01 10.79 -14.66
N ARG A 143 -6.97 10.63 -13.75
CA ARG A 143 -8.00 11.63 -13.50
C ARG A 143 -7.40 12.96 -13.01
N LEU A 144 -6.50 12.92 -12.05
CA LEU A 144 -5.82 14.11 -11.53
C LEU A 144 -5.01 14.84 -12.61
N LEU A 145 -4.30 14.09 -13.47
CA LEU A 145 -3.61 14.68 -14.61
C LEU A 145 -4.60 15.32 -15.61
N SER A 146 -5.73 14.65 -15.89
CA SER A 146 -6.73 15.19 -16.82
C SER A 146 -7.50 16.40 -16.29
N GLU A 147 -7.70 16.50 -14.97
CA GLU A 147 -8.32 17.66 -14.33
C GLU A 147 -7.34 18.84 -14.37
N ARG A 148 -6.06 18.61 -14.06
CA ARG A 148 -5.01 19.63 -14.21
C ARG A 148 -4.87 20.12 -15.65
N ASP A 149 -4.79 19.22 -16.62
CA ASP A 149 -4.62 19.59 -18.04
C ASP A 149 -5.86 20.30 -18.63
N ARG A 150 -6.97 20.44 -17.88
CA ARG A 150 -8.15 21.25 -18.25
C ARG A 150 -8.16 22.64 -17.62
N GLU A 151 -7.38 22.84 -16.55
CA GLU A 151 -7.27 24.11 -15.83
C GLU A 151 -6.14 24.99 -16.39
N ASP A 152 -5.20 24.40 -17.14
CA ASP A 152 -4.18 25.07 -17.97
C ASP A 152 -4.73 25.42 -19.38
#